data_AF-A0A6H1Q2I7-F1
#
_entry.id   AF-A0A6H1Q2I7-F1
#
_cell.length_a   1.000
_cell.length_b   1.000
_cell.length_c   1.000
_cell.angle_alpha   90.00
_cell.angle_beta   90.00
_cell.angle_gamma   90.00
#
_symmetry.space_group_name_H-M   'P 1'
#
loop_
_entity.id
_entity.type
_entity.pdbx_description
1 polymer ?
#
loop_
_entity_poly.entity_id
_entity_poly.type
_entity_poly.pdbx_seq_one_letter_code
_entity_poly.pdbx_strand_id
1 'polypeptide(L)'
;MLAHAIFFYTFSFIAIVSAIMVTVSKNTVHSVFFLILDFISISCLFIMIGAEFLGMIMLIIYVGAVAVLFLFVVMMLNVAQQKNQWFSAEKSSKHIPIGIIVSLLIFFELIIVIGGWKYKPDLVSAMSLTIDKDITNTHSIGYVLYTDYIHVFQLSGMILLVAMIGAIVLTFRQRPGVKRQSYFSQISRERSDGVELIDVESNKGVKSDE
;
A
#
# COMPACT_ATOMS: atom_id res chain seq x y z
N MET A 1 -23.11 3.59 27.65
CA MET A 1 -22.25 4.78 27.52
C MET A 1 -20.85 4.56 28.09
N LEU A 2 -20.70 4.19 29.37
CA LEU A 2 -19.38 4.03 30.00
C LEU A 2 -18.51 2.91 29.38
N ALA A 3 -19.10 1.74 29.12
CA ALA A 3 -18.40 0.64 28.43
C ALA A 3 -17.93 1.05 27.02
N HIS A 4 -18.79 1.73 26.25
CA HIS A 4 -18.44 2.24 24.92
C HIS A 4 -17.27 3.23 24.97
N ALA A 5 -17.25 4.15 25.94
CA ALA A 5 -16.13 5.07 26.13
C ALA A 5 -14.83 4.33 26.51
N ILE A 6 -14.89 3.32 27.38
CA ILE A 6 -13.71 2.51 27.75
C ILE A 6 -13.11 1.82 26.51
N PHE A 7 -13.93 1.15 25.71
CA PHE A 7 -13.45 0.52 24.47
C PHE A 7 -12.87 1.55 23.49
N PHE A 8 -13.52 2.71 23.35
CA PHE A 8 -13.06 3.77 22.46
C PHE A 8 -11.67 4.26 22.85
N TYR A 9 -11.48 4.64 24.11
CA TYR A 9 -10.19 5.11 24.60
C TYR A 9 -9.11 4.01 24.54
N THR A 10 -9.49 2.75 24.76
CA THR A 10 -8.55 1.62 24.67
C THR A 10 -8.05 1.45 23.23
N PHE A 11 -8.95 1.35 22.25
CA PHE A 11 -8.56 1.20 20.84
C PHE A 11 -7.86 2.45 20.29
N SER A 12 -8.31 3.64 20.68
CA SER A 12 -7.63 4.90 20.29
C SER A 12 -6.21 4.98 20.85
N PHE A 13 -6.01 4.58 22.09
CA PHE A 13 -4.67 4.55 22.69
C PHE A 13 -3.77 3.53 21.98
N ILE A 14 -4.27 2.32 21.71
CA ILE A 14 -3.53 1.29 20.98
C ILE A 14 -3.17 1.78 19.58
N ALA A 15 -4.10 2.40 18.85
CA ALA A 15 -3.85 2.96 17.51
C ALA A 15 -2.70 3.97 17.53
N ILE A 16 -2.74 4.96 18.43
CA ILE A 16 -1.69 5.98 18.55
C ILE A 16 -0.32 5.36 18.87
N VAL A 17 -0.28 4.46 19.87
CA VAL A 17 0.98 3.79 20.25
C VAL A 17 1.51 2.94 19.10
N SER A 18 0.64 2.23 18.40
CA SER A 18 1.02 1.39 17.26
C SER A 18 1.55 2.24 16.10
N ALA A 19 0.89 3.34 15.73
CA ALA A 19 1.35 4.26 14.69
C ALA A 19 2.73 4.87 15.01
N ILE A 20 2.97 5.27 16.27
CA ILE A 20 4.30 5.74 16.70
C ILE A 20 5.31 4.61 16.54
N MET A 21 4.99 3.40 17.01
CA MET A 21 5.92 2.28 16.99
C MET A 21 6.26 1.78 15.57
N VAL A 22 5.34 1.91 14.60
CA VAL A 22 5.60 1.66 13.17
C VAL A 22 6.74 2.53 12.67
N THR A 23 6.78 3.81 13.06
CA THR A 23 7.79 4.77 12.58
C THR A 23 9.12 4.70 13.35
N VAL A 24 9.07 4.34 14.64
CA VAL A 24 10.25 4.30 15.52
C VAL A 24 10.97 2.96 15.46
N SER A 25 10.27 1.87 15.12
CA SER A 25 10.85 0.53 15.11
C SER A 25 11.97 0.38 14.09
N LYS A 26 13.15 -0.04 14.57
CA LYS A 26 14.33 -0.27 13.71
C LYS A 26 14.22 -1.54 12.86
N ASN A 27 13.41 -2.50 13.29
CA ASN A 27 13.16 -3.73 12.53
C ASN A 27 11.92 -3.54 11.67
N THR A 28 12.07 -3.70 10.36
CA THR A 28 10.98 -3.57 9.39
C THR A 28 9.87 -4.59 9.65
N VAL A 29 10.21 -5.81 10.08
CA VAL A 29 9.21 -6.85 10.39
C VAL A 29 8.34 -6.42 11.57
N HIS A 30 8.94 -5.96 12.68
CA HIS A 30 8.17 -5.46 13.82
C HIS A 30 7.31 -4.25 13.44
N SER A 31 7.82 -3.37 12.57
CA SER A 31 7.05 -2.23 12.07
C SER A 31 5.78 -2.66 11.33
N VAL A 32 5.85 -3.71 10.51
CA VAL A 32 4.66 -4.27 9.82
C VAL A 32 3.66 -4.88 10.82
N PHE A 33 4.13 -5.55 11.87
CA PHE A 33 3.23 -6.06 12.93
C PHE A 33 2.49 -4.94 13.67
N PHE A 34 3.17 -3.83 13.98
CA PHE A 34 2.51 -2.66 14.57
C PHE A 34 1.54 -1.99 13.59
N LEU A 35 1.82 -2.02 12.29
CA LEU A 35 0.90 -1.51 11.27
C LEU A 35 -0.38 -2.34 11.20
N ILE A 36 -0.27 -3.67 11.30
CA ILE A 36 -1.43 -4.57 11.38
C ILE A 36 -2.27 -4.26 12.63
N LEU A 37 -1.61 -4.05 13.78
CA LEU A 37 -2.29 -3.70 15.03
C LEU A 37 -3.04 -2.36 14.90
N ASP A 38 -2.46 -1.38 14.21
CA ASP A 38 -3.08 -0.08 13.94
C ASP A 38 -4.35 -0.23 13.09
N PHE A 39 -4.28 -0.94 11.96
CA PHE A 39 -5.44 -1.16 11.10
C PHE A 39 -6.57 -1.93 11.79
N ILE A 40 -6.26 -2.91 12.64
CA ILE A 40 -7.26 -3.61 13.45
C ILE A 40 -7.93 -2.63 14.43
N SER A 41 -7.13 -1.81 15.13
CA SER A 41 -7.64 -0.83 16.09
C SER A 41 -8.53 0.23 15.42
N ILE A 42 -8.13 0.74 14.26
CA ILE A 42 -8.92 1.67 13.44
C ILE A 42 -10.22 1.01 12.95
N SER A 43 -10.17 -0.27 12.54
CA SER A 43 -11.37 -1.01 12.12
C SER A 43 -12.39 -1.13 13.26
N CYS A 44 -11.92 -1.42 14.48
CA CYS A 44 -12.77 -1.43 15.66
C CYS A 44 -13.39 -0.06 15.93
N LEU A 45 -12.62 1.04 15.80
CA LEU A 45 -13.14 2.40 15.95
C LEU A 45 -14.23 2.74 14.91
N PHE A 46 -14.08 2.31 13.65
CA PHE A 46 -15.12 2.49 12.64
C PHE A 46 -16.41 1.74 12.97
N ILE A 47 -16.30 0.48 13.41
CA ILE A 47 -17.45 -0.31 13.83
C ILE A 47 -18.15 0.38 15.02
N MET A 48 -17.39 0.95 15.96
CA MET A 48 -17.96 1.66 17.10
C MET A 48 -18.75 2.93 16.72
N ILE A 49 -18.34 3.64 15.67
CA ILE A 49 -19.05 4.82 15.15
C ILE A 49 -20.31 4.43 14.34
N GLY A 50 -20.53 3.13 14.09
CA GLY A 50 -21.64 2.62 13.26
C GLY A 50 -21.29 2.50 11.77
N ALA A 51 -20.00 2.62 11.43
CA ALA A 51 -19.49 2.43 10.07
C ALA A 51 -19.03 0.98 9.86
N GLU A 52 -19.94 0.02 10.04
CA GLU A 52 -19.66 -1.43 10.00
C GLU A 52 -19.07 -1.90 8.67
N PHE A 53 -19.63 -1.46 7.54
CA PHE A 53 -19.14 -1.81 6.21
C PHE A 53 -17.70 -1.34 5.99
N LEU A 54 -17.41 -0.09 6.38
CA LEU A 54 -16.08 0.49 6.26
C LEU A 54 -15.07 -0.21 7.17
N GLY A 55 -15.45 -0.51 8.42
CA GLY A 55 -14.62 -1.26 9.35
C GLY A 55 -14.29 -2.67 8.84
N MET A 56 -15.26 -3.37 8.24
CA MET A 56 -15.04 -4.69 7.66
C MET A 56 -14.14 -4.63 6.42
N ILE A 57 -14.30 -3.63 5.54
CA ILE A 57 -13.39 -3.41 4.41
C ILE A 57 -11.97 -3.11 4.87
N MET A 58 -11.79 -2.35 5.96
CA MET A 58 -10.47 -2.08 6.53
C MET A 58 -9.77 -3.39 6.94
N LEU A 59 -10.50 -4.32 7.56
CA LEU A 59 -9.93 -5.63 7.90
C LEU A 59 -9.61 -6.47 6.65
N ILE A 60 -10.52 -6.55 5.67
CA ILE A 60 -10.32 -7.43 4.51
C ILE A 60 -9.18 -6.91 3.61
N ILE A 61 -9.18 -5.62 3.29
CA ILE A 61 -8.24 -5.05 2.33
C ILE A 61 -6.93 -4.67 3.00
N TYR A 62 -6.98 -3.83 4.06
CA TYR A 62 -5.75 -3.32 4.65
C TYR A 62 -5.03 -4.35 5.50
N VAL A 63 -5.75 -5.05 6.39
CA VAL A 63 -5.13 -6.13 7.18
C VAL A 63 -4.90 -7.37 6.33
N GLY A 64 -5.92 -7.84 5.61
CA GLY A 64 -5.88 -9.12 4.89
C GLY A 64 -4.98 -9.14 3.65
N ALA A 65 -5.03 -8.11 2.80
CA ALA A 65 -4.27 -8.08 1.56
C ALA A 65 -3.01 -7.22 1.67
N VAL A 66 -3.15 -5.94 2.01
CA VAL A 66 -2.06 -4.96 1.91
C VAL A 66 -0.97 -5.23 2.95
N ALA A 67 -1.32 -5.35 4.23
CA ALA A 67 -0.34 -5.56 5.29
C ALA A 67 0.35 -6.92 5.19
N VAL A 68 -0.38 -7.97 4.79
CA VAL A 68 0.19 -9.30 4.54
C VAL A 68 1.15 -9.29 3.34
N LEU A 69 0.82 -8.57 2.25
CA LEU A 69 1.75 -8.37 1.13
C LEU A 69 3.03 -7.67 1.61
N PHE A 70 2.91 -6.61 2.42
CA PHE A 70 4.08 -5.96 3.01
C PHE A 70 4.91 -6.92 3.86
N LEU A 71 4.28 -7.79 4.65
CA LEU A 71 4.98 -8.80 5.45
C LEU A 71 5.80 -9.73 4.54
N PHE A 72 5.21 -10.26 3.46
CA PHE A 72 5.93 -11.09 2.50
C PHE A 72 7.12 -10.36 1.85
N VAL A 73 6.90 -9.12 1.41
CA VAL A 73 7.94 -8.31 0.78
C VAL A 73 9.08 -8.03 1.74
N VAL A 74 8.77 -7.61 2.97
CA VAL A 74 9.78 -7.27 3.99
C VAL A 74 10.57 -8.51 4.42
N MET A 75 9.92 -9.67 4.55
CA MET A 75 10.61 -10.92 4.87
C MET A 75 11.51 -11.40 3.74
N MET A 76 11.06 -11.33 2.48
CA MET A 76 11.86 -11.73 1.32
C MET A 76 13.11 -10.85 1.16
N LEU A 77 12.99 -9.55 1.43
CA LEU A 77 14.07 -8.58 1.24
C LEU A 77 15.13 -8.58 2.36
N ASN A 78 15.07 -9.50 3.33
CA ASN A 78 15.98 -9.64 4.47
C ASN A 78 16.62 -8.31 4.96
N VAL A 79 15.76 -7.30 5.18
CA VAL A 79 16.18 -5.92 5.49
C VAL A 79 16.92 -5.85 6.84
N ALA A 80 16.80 -6.88 7.67
CA ALA A 80 17.46 -6.98 8.97
C ALA A 80 19.01 -7.01 8.90
N GLN A 81 19.61 -7.38 7.77
CA GLN A 81 21.07 -7.52 7.64
C GLN A 81 21.82 -6.26 7.18
N GLN A 82 21.14 -5.18 6.78
CA GLN A 82 21.81 -3.89 6.46
C GLN A 82 22.29 -3.12 7.69
N LYS A 83 22.11 -3.68 8.89
CA LYS A 83 22.44 -3.06 10.18
C LYS A 83 23.93 -2.74 10.37
N ASN A 84 24.85 -3.32 9.59
CA ASN A 84 26.29 -3.13 9.81
C ASN A 84 26.98 -2.09 8.90
N GLN A 85 26.34 -1.62 7.82
CA GLN A 85 26.95 -0.58 6.96
C GLN A 85 26.47 0.83 7.30
N TRP A 86 25.30 0.97 7.93
CA TRP A 86 24.69 2.27 8.23
C TRP A 86 25.11 2.89 9.57
N PHE A 87 25.74 2.12 10.46
CA PHE A 87 26.24 2.65 11.74
C PHE A 87 27.51 3.50 11.61
N SER A 88 28.17 3.54 10.44
CA SER A 88 29.22 4.53 10.14
C SER A 88 28.68 5.90 9.71
N ALA A 89 27.35 6.07 9.61
CA ALA A 89 26.71 7.35 9.36
C ALA A 89 26.35 8.06 10.67
N GLU A 90 27.37 8.34 11.49
CA GLU A 90 27.30 9.23 12.67
C GLU A 90 26.79 10.66 12.34
N LYS A 91 26.55 10.95 11.04
CA LYS A 91 26.06 12.22 10.49
C LYS A 91 24.60 12.23 10.02
N SER A 92 23.82 11.16 10.18
CA SER A 92 22.44 11.07 9.64
C SER A 92 21.33 11.39 10.65
N SER A 93 21.49 12.44 11.45
CA SER A 93 20.41 13.00 12.30
C SER A 93 20.01 14.43 11.88
N LYS A 94 20.63 14.96 10.81
CA LYS A 94 20.49 16.38 10.44
C LYS A 94 19.06 16.78 10.05
N HIS A 95 18.19 15.83 9.70
CA HIS A 95 16.81 16.06 9.28
C HIS A 95 15.74 15.70 10.34
N ILE A 96 16.12 15.10 11.48
CA ILE A 96 15.18 14.88 12.60
C ILE A 96 14.61 16.20 13.15
N PRO A 97 15.41 17.27 13.41
CA PRO A 97 14.87 18.49 14.00
C PRO A 97 13.89 19.21 13.05
N ILE A 98 14.15 19.20 11.72
CA ILE A 98 13.22 19.80 10.76
C ILE A 98 11.91 19.01 10.69
N GLY A 99 11.97 17.67 10.73
CA GLY A 99 10.78 16.82 10.76
C GLY A 99 9.91 17.07 11.99
N ILE A 100 10.52 17.28 13.16
CA ILE A 100 9.81 17.63 14.40
C ILE A 100 9.12 18.99 14.29
N ILE A 101 9.80 20.00 13.73
CA ILE A 101 9.22 21.33 13.54
C ILE A 101 7.98 21.26 12.63
N VAL A 102 8.09 20.57 11.49
CA VAL A 102 6.96 20.42 10.56
C VAL A 102 5.81 19.64 11.19
N SER A 103 6.10 18.53 11.90
CA SER A 103 5.09 17.74 12.60
C SER A 103 4.36 18.57 13.67
N LEU A 104 5.08 19.37 14.46
CA LEU A 104 4.48 20.28 15.44
C LEU A 104 3.62 21.35 14.77
N LEU A 105 4.07 21.94 13.66
CA LEU A 105 3.31 22.94 12.93
C LEU A 105 1.96 22.36 12.46
N ILE A 106 2.00 21.20 11.79
CA ILE A 106 0.78 20.51 11.33
C ILE A 106 -0.12 20.12 12.52
N PHE A 107 0.46 19.66 13.62
CA PHE A 107 -0.30 19.31 14.82
C PHE A 107 -1.03 20.53 15.43
N PHE A 108 -0.37 21.68 15.52
CA PHE A 108 -1.00 22.92 15.96
C PHE A 108 -2.07 23.41 14.98
N GLU A 109 -1.83 23.29 13.67
CA GLU A 109 -2.82 23.63 12.65
C GLU A 109 -4.09 22.79 12.82
N LEU A 110 -3.96 21.47 13.02
CA LEU A 110 -5.11 20.60 13.28
C LEU A 110 -5.86 20.98 14.56
N ILE A 111 -5.16 21.33 15.64
CA ILE A 111 -5.80 21.81 16.88
C ILE A 111 -6.61 23.08 16.63
N ILE A 112 -6.06 24.04 15.88
CA ILE A 112 -6.74 25.30 15.57
C ILE A 112 -7.97 25.04 14.69
N VAL A 113 -7.86 24.18 13.67
CA VAL A 113 -8.98 23.83 12.78
C VAL A 113 -10.10 23.17 13.57
N ILE A 114 -9.79 22.15 14.38
CA ILE A 114 -10.77 21.42 15.19
C ILE A 114 -11.37 22.33 16.28
N GLY A 115 -10.54 23.15 16.94
CA GLY A 115 -10.98 24.11 17.94
C GLY A 115 -11.87 25.21 17.35
N GLY A 116 -11.60 25.62 16.11
CA GLY A 116 -12.39 26.59 15.35
C GLY A 116 -13.79 26.11 15.01
N TRP A 117 -14.01 24.79 14.90
CA TRP A 117 -15.33 24.22 14.64
C TRP A 117 -16.33 24.50 15.77
N LYS A 118 -15.85 24.63 17.02
CA LYS A 118 -16.69 24.98 18.18
C LYS A 118 -17.34 26.36 18.04
N TYR A 119 -16.76 27.25 17.23
CA TYR A 119 -17.20 28.64 17.06
C TYR A 119 -18.04 28.87 15.80
N LYS A 120 -18.33 27.83 15.01
CA LYS A 120 -19.20 27.89 13.83
C LYS A 120 -20.55 27.19 14.09
N PRO A 121 -21.62 27.93 14.44
CA PRO A 121 -22.91 27.33 14.81
C PRO A 121 -23.59 26.56 13.66
N ASP A 122 -23.33 26.91 12.40
CA ASP A 122 -23.95 26.25 11.24
C ASP A 122 -23.51 24.79 11.04
N LEU A 123 -22.32 24.40 11.53
CA LEU A 123 -21.81 23.03 11.38
C LEU A 123 -22.35 22.07 12.45
N VAL A 124 -22.71 22.58 13.63
CA VAL A 124 -23.28 21.77 14.72
C VAL A 124 -24.70 21.31 14.37
N SER A 125 -25.46 22.11 13.62
CA SER A 125 -26.78 21.76 13.11
C SER A 125 -26.76 20.67 12.03
N ALA A 126 -25.66 20.52 11.28
CA ALA A 126 -25.52 19.45 10.28
C ALA A 126 -25.19 18.09 10.91
N MET A 127 -24.84 18.06 12.19
CA MET A 127 -24.45 16.84 12.91
C MET A 127 -25.67 16.04 13.42
N SER A 128 -26.86 16.63 13.40
CA SER A 128 -28.13 15.90 13.57
C SER A 128 -28.57 15.30 12.24
N LEU A 129 -27.71 14.49 11.62
CA LEU A 129 -28.16 13.62 10.54
C LEU A 129 -29.15 12.64 11.14
N THR A 130 -30.39 12.67 10.66
CA THR A 130 -31.40 11.65 10.93
C THR A 130 -30.92 10.36 10.28
N ILE A 131 -30.15 9.57 11.02
CA ILE A 131 -29.74 8.24 10.59
C ILE A 131 -31.01 7.39 10.61
N ASP A 132 -31.50 7.07 9.43
CA ASP A 132 -32.53 6.05 9.27
C ASP A 132 -31.94 4.71 9.71
N LYS A 133 -32.51 4.13 10.77
CA LYS A 133 -32.02 2.87 11.35
C LYS A 133 -32.44 1.65 10.53
N ASP A 134 -33.37 1.83 9.59
CA ASP A 134 -33.92 0.73 8.82
C ASP A 134 -33.06 0.39 7.58
N ILE A 135 -32.19 1.32 7.17
CA ILE A 135 -31.29 1.13 6.02
C ILE A 135 -29.89 0.74 6.51
N THR A 136 -29.40 -0.40 6.02
CA THR A 136 -28.03 -0.85 6.33
C THR A 136 -26.98 0.06 5.71
N ASN A 137 -25.84 0.23 6.38
CA ASN A 137 -24.76 1.10 5.91
C ASN A 137 -24.26 0.69 4.50
N THR A 138 -24.15 -0.62 4.27
CA THR A 138 -23.80 -1.21 2.97
C THR A 138 -24.76 -0.79 1.86
N HIS A 139 -26.07 -0.78 2.14
CA HIS A 139 -27.06 -0.38 1.15
C HIS A 139 -26.97 1.11 0.82
N SER A 140 -26.81 1.97 1.84
CA SER A 140 -26.65 3.42 1.67
C SER A 140 -25.42 3.78 0.84
N ILE A 141 -24.28 3.15 1.14
CA ILE A 141 -23.04 3.35 0.35
C ILE A 141 -23.23 2.84 -1.07
N GLY A 142 -23.85 1.67 -1.26
CA GLY A 142 -24.15 1.13 -2.58
C GLY A 142 -25.02 2.07 -3.41
N TYR A 143 -26.09 2.61 -2.83
CA TYR A 143 -26.97 3.57 -3.50
C TYR A 143 -26.19 4.78 -4.01
N VAL A 144 -25.38 5.41 -3.16
CA VAL A 144 -24.59 6.59 -3.56
C VAL A 144 -23.52 6.25 -4.62
N LEU A 145 -22.83 5.11 -4.48
CA LEU A 145 -21.80 4.68 -5.42
C LEU A 145 -22.34 4.41 -6.83
N TYR A 146 -23.49 3.75 -6.93
CA TYR A 146 -24.06 3.34 -8.22
C TYR A 146 -24.94 4.41 -8.88
N THR A 147 -25.41 5.40 -8.12
CA THR A 147 -26.28 6.46 -8.66
C THR A 147 -25.50 7.74 -8.96
N ASP A 148 -24.81 8.30 -7.96
CA ASP A 148 -24.16 9.61 -8.08
C ASP A 148 -22.69 9.49 -8.53
N TYR A 149 -21.97 8.48 -8.01
CA TYR A 149 -20.52 8.33 -8.20
C TYR A 149 -20.12 7.23 -9.18
N ILE A 150 -21.01 6.85 -10.09
CA ILE A 150 -20.78 5.74 -11.04
C ILE A 150 -19.51 5.93 -11.87
N HIS A 151 -19.20 7.16 -12.29
CA HIS A 151 -17.99 7.46 -13.05
C HIS A 151 -16.71 7.25 -12.24
N VAL A 152 -16.69 7.64 -10.95
CA VAL A 152 -15.55 7.43 -10.05
C VAL A 152 -15.37 5.94 -9.75
N PHE A 153 -16.48 5.21 -9.60
CA PHE A 153 -16.45 3.75 -9.46
C PHE A 153 -15.84 3.07 -10.69
N GLN A 154 -16.24 3.46 -11.90
CA GLN A 154 -15.69 2.91 -13.13
C GLN A 154 -14.19 3.22 -13.30
N LEU A 155 -13.78 4.46 -12.99
CA LEU A 155 -12.36 4.85 -12.99
C LEU A 155 -11.55 4.03 -11.98
N SER A 156 -12.11 3.73 -10.80
CA SER A 156 -11.45 2.87 -9.81
C SER A 156 -11.20 1.46 -10.37
N GLY A 157 -12.15 0.92 -11.15
CA GLY A 157 -11.96 -0.33 -11.88
C GLY A 157 -10.82 -0.28 -12.91
N MET A 158 -10.70 0.84 -13.64
CA MET A 158 -9.57 1.05 -14.57
C MET A 158 -8.23 1.13 -13.84
N ILE A 159 -8.18 1.80 -12.68
CA ILE A 159 -6.96 1.87 -11.85
C ILE A 159 -6.54 0.47 -11.40
N LEU A 160 -7.48 -0.37 -10.95
CA LEU A 160 -7.18 -1.75 -10.55
C LEU A 160 -6.67 -2.60 -11.73
N LEU A 161 -7.25 -2.42 -12.93
CA LEU A 161 -6.78 -3.09 -14.14
C LEU A 161 -5.33 -2.69 -14.46
N VAL A 162 -5.03 -1.39 -14.44
CA VAL A 162 -3.68 -0.87 -14.69
C VAL A 162 -2.70 -1.35 -13.63
N ALA A 163 -3.10 -1.38 -12.36
CA ALA A 163 -2.26 -1.91 -11.27
C ALA A 163 -1.92 -3.39 -11.47
N MET A 164 -2.88 -4.20 -11.91
CA MET A 164 -2.67 -5.61 -12.23
C MET A 164 -1.70 -5.80 -13.41
N ILE A 165 -1.94 -5.09 -14.51
CA ILE A 165 -1.06 -5.14 -15.69
C ILE A 165 0.35 -4.69 -15.31
N GLY A 166 0.46 -3.59 -14.57
CA GLY A 166 1.74 -3.04 -14.09
C GLY A 166 2.51 -4.04 -13.21
N ALA A 167 1.83 -4.66 -12.24
CA ALA A 167 2.45 -5.67 -11.38
C ALA A 167 2.95 -6.89 -12.17
N ILE A 168 2.17 -7.38 -13.15
CA ILE A 168 2.56 -8.50 -14.01
C ILE A 168 3.76 -8.13 -14.87
N VAL A 169 3.72 -7.00 -15.58
CA VAL A 169 4.81 -6.58 -16.47
C VAL A 169 6.11 -6.33 -15.71
N LEU A 170 6.05 -5.74 -14.51
CA LEU A 170 7.23 -5.49 -13.68
C LEU A 170 7.84 -6.77 -13.08
N THR A 171 7.02 -7.77 -12.77
CA THR A 171 7.48 -9.04 -12.19
C THR A 171 7.78 -10.10 -13.25
N PHE A 172 7.41 -9.87 -14.51
CA PHE A 172 7.64 -10.79 -15.62
C PHE A 172 9.13 -10.88 -15.95
N ARG A 173 9.81 -11.86 -15.35
CA ARG A 173 11.22 -12.14 -15.62
C ARG A 173 11.35 -13.08 -16.81
N GLN A 174 11.95 -12.60 -17.89
CA GLN A 174 12.37 -13.46 -18.99
C GLN A 174 13.65 -14.21 -18.59
N ARG A 175 13.68 -15.53 -18.79
CA ARG A 175 14.88 -16.34 -18.51
C ARG A 175 15.92 -16.11 -19.62
N PRO A 176 17.11 -15.57 -19.32
CA PRO A 176 18.16 -15.43 -20.32
C PRO A 176 18.69 -16.82 -20.71
N GLY A 177 19.09 -16.98 -21.98
CA GLY A 177 19.67 -18.22 -22.51
C GLY A 177 18.65 -19.25 -23.01
N VAL A 178 17.36 -18.94 -23.05
CA VAL A 178 16.36 -19.81 -23.69
C VAL A 178 16.26 -19.43 -25.17
N LYS A 179 16.70 -20.31 -26.07
CA LYS A 179 16.50 -20.13 -27.51
C LYS A 179 15.00 -20.10 -27.79
N ARG A 180 14.51 -19.02 -28.38
CA ARG A 180 13.10 -18.88 -28.81
C ARG A 180 13.02 -18.97 -30.32
N GLN A 181 11.98 -19.62 -30.80
CA GLN A 181 11.65 -19.65 -32.22
C GLN A 181 11.09 -18.28 -32.63
N SER A 182 11.69 -17.67 -33.65
CA SER A 182 11.07 -16.57 -34.38
C SER A 182 10.45 -17.15 -35.64
N TYR A 183 9.13 -17.16 -35.73
CA TYR A 183 8.43 -17.64 -36.92
C TYR A 183 8.75 -16.77 -38.14
N PHE A 184 8.97 -15.47 -37.92
CA PHE A 184 9.28 -14.53 -38.99
C PHE A 184 10.61 -14.86 -39.66
N SER A 185 11.67 -15.11 -38.89
CA SER A 185 12.99 -15.45 -39.44
C SER A 185 13.05 -16.83 -40.09
N GLN A 186 12.17 -17.75 -39.69
CA GLN A 186 12.09 -19.08 -40.30
C GLN A 186 11.31 -19.08 -41.62
N ILE A 187 10.27 -18.26 -41.71
CA ILE A 187 9.44 -18.15 -42.92
C ILE A 187 10.13 -17.26 -43.96
N SER A 188 10.83 -16.22 -43.55
CA SER A 188 11.56 -15.30 -44.45
C SER A 188 12.93 -15.84 -44.90
N ARG A 189 13.26 -17.10 -44.60
CA ARG A 189 14.60 -17.64 -44.86
C ARG A 189 14.79 -17.90 -46.35
N GLU A 190 15.78 -17.26 -46.96
CA GLU A 190 16.14 -17.50 -48.35
C GLU A 190 17.18 -18.62 -48.48
N ARG A 191 17.42 -19.08 -49.72
CA ARG A 191 18.39 -20.16 -49.99
C ARG A 191 19.81 -19.79 -49.57
N SER A 192 20.18 -18.51 -49.66
CA SER A 192 21.47 -17.97 -49.23
C SER A 192 21.72 -18.13 -47.74
N ASP A 193 20.66 -18.02 -46.92
CA ASP A 193 20.77 -17.99 -45.45
C ASP A 193 20.76 -19.39 -44.83
N GLY A 194 20.72 -20.44 -45.66
CA GLY A 194 20.65 -21.83 -45.21
C GLY A 194 21.99 -22.39 -44.75
N VAL A 195 23.11 -21.83 -45.22
CA VAL A 195 24.47 -22.33 -44.93
C VAL A 195 25.42 -21.15 -44.78
N GLU A 196 26.09 -21.08 -43.64
CA GLU A 196 27.15 -20.11 -43.37
C GLU A 196 28.48 -20.86 -43.25
N LEU A 197 29.46 -20.48 -44.07
CA LEU A 197 30.83 -21.02 -43.99
C LEU A 197 31.64 -20.13 -43.06
N ILE A 198 31.97 -20.66 -41.89
CA ILE A 198 32.78 -19.96 -40.88
C ILE A 198 34.18 -20.56 -40.89
N ASP A 199 35.19 -19.73 -41.13
CA ASP A 199 36.59 -20.12 -40.96
C ASP A 199 36.98 -20.10 -39.48
N VAL A 200 37.57 -21.20 -39.02
CA VAL A 200 37.84 -21.44 -37.60
C VAL A 200 39.33 -21.71 -37.42
N GLU A 201 39.95 -21.05 -36.45
CA GLU A 201 41.34 -21.32 -36.09
C GLU A 201 41.50 -22.74 -35.50
N SER A 202 42.59 -23.41 -35.87
CA SER A 202 42.91 -24.75 -35.36
C SER A 202 42.97 -24.76 -33.83
N ASN A 203 42.31 -25.74 -33.20
CA ASN A 203 42.09 -25.89 -31.75
C ASN A 203 41.17 -24.85 -31.08
N LYS A 204 40.39 -24.06 -31.82
CA LYS A 204 39.29 -23.25 -31.24
C LYS A 204 37.94 -23.77 -31.72
N GLY A 205 36.95 -23.78 -30.81
CA GLY A 205 35.56 -24.11 -31.16
C GLY A 205 34.86 -22.96 -31.87
N VAL A 206 33.89 -23.27 -32.73
CA VAL A 206 33.04 -22.29 -33.40
C VAL A 206 32.11 -21.64 -32.38
N LYS A 207 32.17 -20.31 -32.25
CA LYS A 207 31.19 -19.52 -31.50
C LYS A 207 30.16 -18.99 -32.50
N SER A 208 29.11 -19.76 -32.80
CA SER A 208 28.09 -19.36 -33.79
C SER A 208 26.86 -18.66 -33.20
N ASP A 209 26.91 -18.22 -31.94
CA ASP A 209 25.76 -17.67 -31.21
C ASP A 209 26.06 -16.22 -30.74
N GLU A 210 26.31 -15.30 -31.67
CA GLU A 210 26.03 -13.85 -31.49
C GLU A 210 24.87 -13.42 -32.39
#